data_AF-E3EJY2-F1
#
_entry.id   AF-E3EJY2-F1
#
_cell.length_a   1.000
_cell.length_b   1.000
_cell.length_c   1.000
_cell.angle_alpha   90.00
_cell.angle_beta   90.00
_cell.angle_gamma   90.00
#
_symmetry.space_group_name_H-M   'P 1'
#
loop_
_entity.id
_entity.type
_entity.pdbx_description
1 polymer ?
#
loop_
_entity_poly.entity_id
_entity_poly.type
_entity_poly.pdbx_seq_one_letter_code
_entity_poly.pdbx_strand_id
1 'polypeptide(L)'
;MKTQKTDWTVIKEAEEQGMMVAMTYLVERNRTALNEELSRYFKEKLPSYKSLFEDEEGEEVLISLNEYLEESMSGMHELDFPLHSGEDVYLIPINEHIQLKILIADQYHGDGEYSKYVCMDFFLIDEQATKEDVDVLIEVIQKYFCS
;
A
#
# COMPACT_ATOMS: atom_id res chain seq x y z
N MET A 1 4.28 24.52 -15.16
CA MET A 1 4.67 23.49 -14.17
C MET A 1 3.41 23.10 -13.43
N LYS A 2 2.91 21.86 -13.59
CA LYS A 2 1.88 21.33 -12.70
C LYS A 2 2.58 20.94 -11.40
N THR A 3 2.16 21.48 -10.27
CA THR A 3 2.68 21.10 -8.96
C THR A 3 2.33 19.63 -8.72
N GLN A 4 3.34 18.76 -8.52
CA GLN A 4 3.11 17.38 -8.12
C GLN A 4 2.56 17.41 -6.69
N LYS A 5 1.39 16.79 -6.47
CA LYS A 5 0.83 16.66 -5.11
C LYS A 5 1.70 15.70 -4.32
N THR A 6 1.80 15.91 -3.01
CA THR A 6 2.43 14.93 -2.11
C THR A 6 1.52 13.71 -1.98
N ASP A 7 2.11 12.53 -1.74
CA ASP A 7 1.37 11.28 -1.56
C ASP A 7 0.29 11.40 -0.48
N TRP A 8 0.61 12.06 0.63
CA TRP A 8 -0.36 12.39 1.68
C TRP A 8 -1.61 13.08 1.12
N THR A 9 -1.43 14.08 0.25
CA THR A 9 -2.55 14.87 -0.30
C THR A 9 -3.44 14.00 -1.17
N VAL A 10 -2.84 13.12 -1.97
CA VAL A 10 -3.56 12.19 -2.84
C VAL A 10 -4.35 11.17 -2.01
N ILE A 11 -3.73 10.61 -0.97
CA ILE A 11 -4.38 9.65 -0.05
C ILE A 11 -5.62 10.27 0.58
N LYS A 12 -5.51 11.50 1.09
CA LYS A 12 -6.63 12.15 1.79
C LYS A 12 -7.77 12.54 0.88
N GLU A 13 -7.49 12.97 -0.35
CA GLU A 13 -8.53 13.17 -1.36
C GLU A 13 -9.26 11.85 -1.68
N ALA A 14 -8.53 10.74 -1.81
CA ALA A 14 -9.15 9.44 -2.06
C ALA A 14 -9.95 8.91 -0.86
N GLU A 15 -9.49 9.12 0.37
CA GLU A 15 -10.27 8.83 1.59
C GLU A 15 -11.59 9.64 1.62
N GLU A 16 -11.55 10.93 1.27
CA GLU A 16 -12.74 11.78 1.22
C GLU A 16 -13.72 11.36 0.11
N GLN A 17 -13.20 10.93 -1.05
CA GLN A 17 -13.99 10.49 -2.20
C GLN A 17 -14.46 9.03 -2.09
N GLY A 18 -13.98 8.29 -1.09
CA GLY A 18 -14.30 6.86 -0.90
C GLY A 18 -13.62 5.93 -1.91
N MET A 19 -12.46 6.33 -2.42
CA MET A 19 -11.64 5.61 -3.41
C MET A 19 -10.44 4.87 -2.78
N MET A 20 -10.38 4.80 -1.44
CA MET A 20 -9.38 4.04 -0.70
C MET A 20 -9.91 2.63 -0.40
N VAL A 21 -9.48 1.63 -1.17
CA VAL A 21 -10.02 0.28 -1.18
C VAL A 21 -9.29 -0.59 -0.17
N ALA A 22 -10.04 -1.23 0.72
CA ALA A 22 -9.51 -2.10 1.75
C ALA A 22 -9.09 -3.48 1.21
N MET A 23 -7.88 -3.91 1.54
CA MET A 23 -7.36 -5.25 1.27
C MET A 23 -7.67 -6.22 2.41
N THR A 24 -7.85 -5.70 3.63
CA THR A 24 -8.21 -6.46 4.84
C THR A 24 -9.59 -6.10 5.37
N TYR A 25 -10.01 -6.66 6.50
CA TYR A 25 -11.30 -6.33 7.13
C TYR A 25 -11.37 -4.89 7.65
N LEU A 26 -10.23 -4.20 7.76
CA LEU A 26 -10.20 -2.78 8.09
C LEU A 26 -10.73 -1.98 6.89
N VAL A 27 -11.78 -1.18 7.10
CA VAL A 27 -12.44 -0.44 6.01
C VAL A 27 -12.52 1.04 6.34
N GLU A 28 -12.32 1.86 5.31
CA GLU A 28 -12.53 3.30 5.42
C GLU A 28 -14.01 3.65 5.60
N ARG A 29 -14.25 4.80 6.23
CA ARG A 29 -15.62 5.27 6.51
C ARG A 29 -16.38 5.63 5.24
N ASN A 30 -15.73 6.33 4.32
CA ASN A 30 -16.31 6.70 3.04
C ASN A 30 -15.98 5.61 2.03
N ARG A 31 -17.00 5.09 1.34
CA ARG A 31 -16.82 4.07 0.31
C ARG A 31 -17.85 4.26 -0.80
N THR A 32 -17.38 4.11 -2.03
CA THR A 32 -18.25 4.00 -3.20
C THR A 32 -18.66 2.55 -3.44
N ALA A 33 -19.66 2.33 -4.30
CA ALA A 33 -20.04 0.97 -4.70
C ALA A 33 -18.87 0.23 -5.39
N LEU A 34 -18.07 0.95 -6.18
CA LEU A 34 -16.87 0.42 -6.84
C LEU A 34 -15.83 -0.03 -5.81
N ASN A 35 -15.56 0.80 -4.80
CA ASN A 35 -14.66 0.45 -3.69
C ASN A 35 -15.09 -0.86 -3.01
N GLU A 36 -16.37 -0.96 -2.64
CA GLU A 36 -16.90 -2.16 -1.98
C GLU A 36 -16.82 -3.40 -2.87
N GLU A 37 -17.05 -3.25 -4.18
CA GLU A 37 -16.91 -4.32 -5.15
C GLU A 37 -15.46 -4.81 -5.27
N LEU A 38 -14.50 -3.89 -5.47
CA LEU A 38 -13.09 -4.25 -5.66
C LEU A 38 -12.46 -4.77 -4.37
N SER A 39 -12.84 -4.22 -3.21
CA SER A 39 -12.42 -4.75 -1.89
C SER A 39 -12.89 -6.19 -1.70
N ARG A 40 -14.15 -6.48 -2.05
CA ARG A 40 -14.70 -7.85 -1.98
C ARG A 40 -13.95 -8.77 -2.93
N TYR A 41 -13.76 -8.34 -4.18
CA TYR A 41 -13.07 -9.13 -5.20
C TYR A 41 -11.64 -9.49 -4.78
N PHE A 42 -10.87 -8.52 -4.28
CA PHE A 42 -9.52 -8.75 -3.77
C PHE A 42 -9.51 -9.83 -2.68
N LYS A 43 -10.39 -9.71 -1.68
CA LYS A 43 -10.48 -10.64 -0.54
C LYS A 43 -10.96 -12.03 -0.94
N GLU A 44 -11.82 -12.14 -1.96
CA GLU A 44 -12.23 -13.44 -2.50
C GLU A 44 -11.07 -14.16 -3.21
N LYS A 45 -10.19 -13.41 -3.88
CA LYS A 45 -9.03 -13.95 -4.58
C LYS A 45 -7.85 -14.25 -3.67
N LEU A 46 -7.63 -13.44 -2.65
CA LEU A 46 -6.53 -13.56 -1.70
C LEU A 46 -7.05 -13.54 -0.24
N PRO A 47 -7.83 -14.55 0.18
CA PRO A 47 -8.52 -14.55 1.47
C PRO A 47 -7.61 -14.61 2.70
N SER A 48 -6.38 -15.09 2.51
CA SER A 48 -5.36 -15.20 3.57
C SER A 48 -4.32 -14.09 3.48
N TYR A 49 -4.61 -12.99 2.79
CA TYR A 49 -3.69 -11.88 2.68
C TYR A 49 -3.35 -11.30 4.06
N LYS A 50 -2.06 -11.24 4.36
CA LYS A 50 -1.50 -10.52 5.51
C LYS A 50 -1.00 -9.16 5.00
N SER A 51 -1.37 -8.10 5.71
CA SER A 51 -1.04 -6.72 5.32
C SER A 51 -0.05 -6.03 6.23
N LEU A 52 0.25 -6.58 7.40
CA LEU A 52 1.17 -6.04 8.40
C LEU A 52 2.36 -6.98 8.55
N PHE A 53 3.56 -6.50 8.28
CA PHE A 53 4.80 -7.26 8.29
C PHE A 53 5.75 -6.62 9.32
N GLU A 54 6.05 -7.36 10.39
CA GLU A 54 6.77 -6.84 11.56
C GLU A 54 8.25 -7.26 11.52
N ASP A 55 9.13 -6.44 12.09
CA ASP A 55 10.54 -6.73 12.30
C ASP A 55 11.26 -7.26 11.03
N GLU A 56 11.82 -8.48 11.10
CA GLU A 56 12.57 -9.13 10.00
C GLU A 56 11.71 -9.30 8.74
N GLU A 57 10.42 -9.61 8.90
CA GLU A 57 9.49 -9.76 7.77
C GLU A 57 9.23 -8.41 7.09
N GLY A 58 9.20 -7.33 7.87
CA GLY A 58 9.12 -5.98 7.33
C GLY A 58 10.35 -5.61 6.50
N GLU A 59 11.54 -6.03 6.92
CA GLU A 59 12.79 -5.83 6.15
C GLU A 59 12.79 -6.64 4.84
N GLU A 60 12.35 -7.91 4.88
CA GLU A 60 12.22 -8.73 3.67
C GLU A 60 11.23 -8.13 2.67
N VAL A 61 10.07 -7.67 3.15
CA VAL A 61 9.08 -7.00 2.29
C VAL A 61 9.62 -5.70 1.71
N LEU A 62 10.42 -4.93 2.48
CA LEU A 62 11.02 -3.70 2.00
C LEU A 62 12.04 -3.96 0.88
N ILE A 63 12.87 -5.00 1.02
CA ILE A 63 13.78 -5.46 -0.03
C ILE A 63 12.99 -5.81 -1.29
N SER A 64 11.95 -6.63 -1.17
CA SER A 64 11.09 -7.00 -2.30
C SER A 64 10.38 -5.81 -2.95
N LEU A 65 9.96 -4.81 -2.16
CA LEU A 65 9.37 -3.56 -2.67
C LEU A 65 10.39 -2.78 -3.50
N ASN A 66 11.63 -2.67 -3.03
CA ASN A 66 12.70 -2.01 -3.77
C ASN A 66 13.07 -2.76 -5.05
N GLU A 67 13.12 -4.09 -5.03
CA GLU A 67 13.30 -4.91 -6.24
C GLU A 67 12.19 -4.64 -7.27
N TYR A 68 10.92 -4.62 -6.82
CA TYR A 68 9.79 -4.27 -7.68
C TYR A 68 9.94 -2.86 -8.28
N LEU A 69 10.33 -1.88 -7.46
CA LEU A 69 10.50 -0.49 -7.90
C LEU A 69 11.65 -0.35 -8.91
N GLU A 70 12.76 -1.04 -8.71
CA GLU A 70 13.87 -1.04 -9.67
C GLU A 70 13.45 -1.62 -11.04
N GLU A 71 12.65 -2.69 -11.05
CA GLU A 71 12.16 -3.32 -12.27
C GLU A 71 11.08 -2.49 -12.98
N SER A 72 10.19 -1.84 -12.23
CA SER A 72 8.99 -1.19 -12.75
C SER A 72 9.13 0.32 -12.95
N MET A 73 10.01 0.98 -12.20
CA MET A 73 10.10 2.44 -12.11
C MET A 73 11.55 2.93 -12.04
N SER A 74 12.12 3.27 -13.20
CA SER A 74 13.47 3.86 -13.24
C SER A 74 13.50 5.23 -12.51
N GLY A 75 14.21 5.29 -11.37
CA GLY A 75 14.55 6.54 -10.69
C GLY A 75 13.75 6.87 -9.44
N MET A 76 12.98 5.94 -8.88
CA MET A 76 12.43 6.10 -7.53
C MET A 76 13.54 5.92 -6.48
N HIS A 77 13.47 6.65 -5.37
CA HIS A 77 14.39 6.40 -4.25
C HIS A 77 14.02 5.10 -3.57
N GLU A 78 15.06 4.35 -3.17
CA GLU A 78 14.93 3.16 -2.34
C GLU A 78 14.14 3.50 -1.08
N LEU A 79 13.09 2.73 -0.82
CA LEU A 79 12.31 2.80 0.41
C LEU A 79 13.16 2.23 1.54
N ASP A 80 13.18 2.93 2.67
CA ASP A 80 13.89 2.51 3.88
C ASP A 80 13.04 2.84 5.11
N PHE A 81 13.37 2.24 6.24
CA PHE A 81 12.76 2.62 7.52
C PHE A 81 13.16 4.07 7.89
N PRO A 82 12.25 4.81 8.54
CA PRO A 82 12.56 6.16 9.00
C PRO A 82 13.83 6.21 9.87
N LEU A 83 14.77 7.12 9.53
CA LEU A 83 16.02 7.34 10.29
C LEU A 83 15.79 7.76 11.76
N HIS A 84 14.61 8.29 12.05
CA HIS A 84 14.15 8.71 13.37
C HIS A 84 12.76 8.15 13.61
N SER A 85 12.40 7.94 14.88
CA SER A 85 11.08 7.42 15.26
C SER A 85 9.96 8.14 14.51
N GLY A 86 9.20 7.42 13.70
CA GLY A 86 8.22 7.99 12.78
C GLY A 86 7.53 6.97 11.88
N GLU A 87 6.71 7.51 10.99
CA GLU A 87 6.02 6.78 9.93
C GLU A 87 6.17 7.56 8.63
N ASP A 88 6.47 6.86 7.55
CA ASP A 88 6.43 7.38 6.20
C ASP A 88 5.37 6.63 5.39
N VAL A 89 4.68 7.34 4.51
CA VAL A 89 3.61 6.79 3.67
C VAL A 89 3.89 7.10 2.21
N TYR A 90 3.79 6.06 1.39
CA TYR A 90 4.10 6.11 -0.04
C TYR A 90 2.92 5.59 -0.86
N LEU A 91 2.76 6.14 -2.06
CA LEU A 91 1.88 5.59 -3.09
C LEU A 91 2.70 4.99 -4.22
N ILE A 92 2.67 3.66 -4.31
CA ILE A 92 3.39 2.91 -5.33
C ILE A 92 2.44 2.61 -6.48
N PRO A 93 2.66 3.14 -7.69
CA PRO A 93 1.79 2.84 -8.82
C PRO A 93 1.94 1.38 -9.25
N ILE A 94 0.82 0.69 -9.42
CA ILE A 94 0.76 -0.71 -9.84
C ILE A 94 0.38 -0.80 -11.31
N ASN A 95 -0.60 0.00 -11.71
CA ASN A 95 -1.05 0.19 -13.09
C ASN A 95 -1.64 1.60 -13.24
N GLU A 96 -2.35 1.87 -14.34
CA GLU A 96 -2.94 3.19 -14.64
C GLU A 96 -3.98 3.63 -13.61
N HIS A 97 -4.73 2.69 -13.02
CA HIS A 97 -5.90 2.97 -12.19
C HIS A 97 -5.71 2.60 -10.71
N ILE A 98 -4.61 1.92 -10.36
CA ILE A 98 -4.32 1.43 -9.01
C ILE A 98 -2.96 1.91 -8.52
N GLN A 99 -2.96 2.48 -7.30
CA GLN A 99 -1.76 2.75 -6.53
C GLN A 99 -1.84 2.03 -5.18
N LEU A 100 -0.82 1.27 -4.81
CA LEU A 100 -0.72 0.60 -3.53
C LEU A 100 -0.23 1.59 -2.46
N LYS A 101 -0.94 1.68 -1.33
CA LYS A 101 -0.51 2.49 -0.18
C LYS A 101 0.42 1.65 0.69
N ILE A 102 1.64 2.12 0.86
CA ILE A 102 2.64 1.53 1.74
C ILE A 102 2.84 2.47 2.92
N LEU A 103 2.73 1.96 4.15
CA LEU A 103 3.14 2.66 5.36
C LEU A 103 4.34 1.92 5.96
N ILE A 104 5.43 2.65 6.19
CA ILE A 104 6.66 2.15 6.81
C ILE A 104 6.81 2.86 8.14
N ALA A 105 6.92 2.09 9.21
CA ALA A 105 7.00 2.62 10.57
C ALA A 105 8.23 2.06 11.28
N ASP A 106 8.90 2.94 12.00
CA ASP A 106 9.85 2.61 13.05
C ASP A 106 9.53 3.53 14.23
N GLN A 107 8.82 3.03 15.22
CA GLN A 107 8.30 3.82 16.33
C GLN A 107 8.89 3.40 17.66
N TYR A 108 9.38 4.37 18.42
CA TYR A 108 9.74 4.20 19.83
C TYR A 108 8.61 4.65 20.75
N HIS A 109 8.13 3.75 21.60
CA HIS A 109 7.00 4.02 22.52
C HIS A 109 7.46 4.40 23.93
N GLY A 110 8.76 4.33 24.23
CA GLY A 110 9.30 4.48 25.58
C GLY A 110 9.66 3.14 26.22
N ASP A 111 10.42 3.17 27.33
CA ASP A 111 10.79 1.98 28.14
C ASP A 111 11.47 0.82 27.39
N GLY A 112 11.99 1.07 26.19
CA GLY A 112 12.64 0.06 25.35
C GLY A 112 11.67 -0.66 24.40
N GLU A 113 10.40 -0.24 24.35
CA GLU A 113 9.41 -0.75 23.41
C GLU A 113 9.52 -0.04 22.05
N TYR A 114 9.60 -0.83 20.99
CA TYR A 114 9.66 -0.37 19.61
C TYR A 114 8.64 -1.13 18.76
N SER A 115 8.18 -0.49 17.68
CA SER A 115 7.38 -1.12 16.63
C SER A 115 7.99 -0.78 15.29
N LYS A 116 8.55 -1.79 14.63
CA LYS A 116 9.12 -1.67 13.29
C LYS A 116 8.31 -2.53 12.33
N TYR A 117 7.66 -1.93 11.35
CA TYR A 117 6.77 -2.67 10.45
C TYR A 117 6.53 -1.99 9.11
N VAL A 118 6.12 -2.80 8.12
CA VAL A 118 5.58 -2.35 6.83
C VAL A 118 4.11 -2.75 6.77
N CYS A 119 3.26 -1.84 6.30
CA CYS A 119 1.81 -2.02 6.22
C CYS A 119 1.29 -1.73 4.80
N MET A 120 0.47 -2.64 4.29
CA MET A 120 -0.12 -2.62 2.94
C MET A 120 -1.63 -2.93 3.02
N ASP A 121 -2.37 -2.14 3.78
CA ASP A 121 -3.79 -2.40 4.04
C ASP A 121 -4.74 -1.92 2.95
N PHE A 122 -4.29 -0.99 2.11
CA PHE A 122 -5.16 -0.30 1.17
C PHE A 122 -4.49 -0.07 -0.20
N PHE A 123 -5.32 -0.02 -1.23
CA PHE A 123 -4.94 0.54 -2.52
C PHE A 123 -5.93 1.62 -2.93
N LEU A 124 -5.42 2.61 -3.64
CA LEU A 124 -6.16 3.74 -4.17
C LEU A 124 -6.63 3.39 -5.58
N ILE A 125 -7.89 3.68 -5.88
CA ILE A 125 -8.48 3.52 -7.23
C ILE A 125 -8.91 4.85 -7.83
N ASP A 126 -9.07 4.89 -9.15
CA ASP A 126 -9.90 5.91 -9.80
C ASP A 126 -11.28 5.35 -10.21
N GLU A 127 -12.11 6.17 -10.86
CA GLU A 127 -13.46 5.80 -11.29
C GLU A 127 -13.50 4.73 -12.41
N GLN A 128 -12.37 4.44 -13.05
CA GLN A 128 -12.24 3.53 -14.18
C GLN A 128 -11.65 2.17 -13.77
N ALA A 129 -11.12 2.05 -12.54
CA ALA A 129 -10.52 0.81 -12.05
C ALA A 129 -11.45 -0.40 -12.20
N THR A 130 -10.90 -1.51 -12.70
CA THR A 130 -11.62 -2.76 -12.93
C THR A 130 -11.09 -3.90 -12.07
N LYS A 131 -11.73 -5.07 -12.19
CA LYS A 131 -11.23 -6.31 -11.58
C LYS A 131 -9.94 -6.79 -12.23
N GLU A 132 -9.74 -6.55 -13.52
CA GLU A 132 -8.47 -6.89 -14.18
C GLU A 132 -7.31 -6.07 -13.61
N ASP A 133 -7.53 -4.79 -13.27
CA ASP A 133 -6.52 -3.99 -12.58
C ASP A 133 -6.17 -4.59 -11.21
N VAL A 134 -7.18 -5.08 -10.48
CA VAL A 134 -6.97 -5.76 -9.19
C VAL A 134 -6.25 -7.11 -9.36
N ASP A 135 -6.49 -7.84 -10.44
CA ASP A 135 -5.75 -9.07 -10.74
C ASP A 135 -4.25 -8.77 -10.92
N VAL A 136 -3.89 -7.67 -11.60
CA VAL A 136 -2.48 -7.21 -11.71
C VAL A 136 -1.88 -6.90 -10.33
N LEU A 137 -2.62 -6.23 -9.45
CA LEU A 137 -2.18 -5.99 -8.07
C LEU A 137 -1.91 -7.30 -7.32
N ILE A 138 -2.80 -8.28 -7.45
CA ILE A 138 -2.65 -9.59 -6.81
C ILE A 138 -1.41 -10.31 -7.36
N GLU A 139 -1.16 -10.27 -8.66
CA GLU A 139 0.03 -10.86 -9.28
C GLU A 139 1.32 -10.23 -8.73
N VAL A 140 1.36 -8.90 -8.57
CA VAL A 140 2.50 -8.20 -7.94
C VAL A 140 2.67 -8.68 -6.50
N ILE A 141 1.61 -8.70 -5.71
CA ILE A 141 1.67 -9.14 -4.31
C ILE A 141 2.18 -10.58 -4.20
N GLN A 142 1.66 -11.48 -5.01
CA GLN A 142 2.07 -12.89 -4.99
C GLN A 142 3.49 -13.10 -5.47
N LYS A 143 3.97 -12.30 -6.42
CA LYS A 143 5.32 -12.41 -6.95
C LYS A 143 6.38 -11.88 -5.97
N TYR A 144 6.10 -10.78 -5.28
CA TYR A 144 7.12 -10.07 -4.50
C TYR A 144 6.90 -10.14 -2.97
N PHE A 145 5.66 -10.24 -2.48
CA PHE A 145 5.34 -10.02 -1.06
C PHE A 145 4.73 -11.23 -0.34
N CYS A 146 4.41 -12.31 -1.04
CA CYS A 146 3.94 -13.56 -0.44
C CYS A 146 4.93 -14.69 -0.75
N SER A 147 5.86 -14.93 0.18
CA SER A 147 6.72 -16.12 0.21
C SER A 147 6.16 -17.19 1.13
#